data_AF-A0A838DH67-F1
#
_entry.id   AF-A0A838DH67-F1
#
_cell.length_a   1.000
_cell.length_b   1.000
_cell.length_c   1.000
_cell.angle_alpha   90.00
_cell.angle_beta   90.00
_cell.angle_gamma   90.00
#
_symmetry.space_group_name_H-M   'P 1'
#
loop_
_entity.id
_entity.type
_entity.pdbx_description
1 polymer ?
#
loop_
_entity_poly.entity_id
_entity_poly.type
_entity_poly.pdbx_seq_one_letter_code
_entity_poly.pdbx_strand_id
1 'polypeptide(L)' 'MVGKILIPEIKNLIEARNFGALRELFLDWPPADVAEVILDVEENDRVIIFRVLPSDLAADVFEYLDVDAQQELLRGM' A
#
# COMPACT_ATOMS: atom_id res chain seq x y z
N MET A 1 -3.26 -13.88 2.72
CA MET A 1 -3.39 -14.48 1.37
C MET A 1 -2.13 -14.07 0.57
N VAL A 2 -2.10 -14.09 -0.77
CA VAL A 2 -0.89 -13.87 -1.61
C VAL A 2 0.00 -12.69 -1.17
N GLY A 3 -0.58 -11.62 -0.60
CA GLY A 3 0.12 -10.45 -0.07
C GLY A 3 1.31 -10.75 0.85
N LYS A 4 1.18 -11.71 1.78
CA LYS A 4 2.27 -12.04 2.75
C LYS A 4 3.54 -12.59 2.10
N ILE A 5 3.42 -13.21 0.93
CA ILE A 5 4.57 -13.75 0.19
C ILE A 5 5.37 -12.62 -0.48
N LEU A 6 4.70 -11.52 -0.82
CA LEU A 6 5.26 -10.42 -1.60
C LEU A 6 5.73 -9.24 -0.73
N ILE A 7 5.47 -9.26 0.59
CA ILE A 7 5.98 -8.23 1.53
C ILE A 7 7.51 -8.02 1.40
N PRO A 8 8.37 -9.06 1.34
CA PRO A 8 9.80 -8.85 1.18
C PRO A 8 10.14 -8.12 -0.12
N GLU A 9 9.46 -8.42 -1.21
CA GLU A 9 9.66 -7.76 -2.51
C GLU A 9 9.20 -6.30 -2.46
N ILE A 10 8.04 -6.05 -1.86
CA ILE A 10 7.52 -4.68 -1.64
C ILE A 10 8.53 -3.85 -0.83
N LYS A 11 9.06 -4.41 0.26
CA LYS A 11 10.09 -3.74 1.07
C LYS A 11 11.36 -3.47 0.27
N ASN A 12 11.84 -4.44 -0.52
CA ASN A 12 12.98 -4.24 -1.41
C ASN A 12 12.73 -3.10 -2.41
N LEU A 13 11.54 -3.00 -2.99
CA LEU A 13 11.17 -1.93 -3.92
C LEU A 13 11.13 -0.56 -3.22
N ILE A 14 10.62 -0.48 -1.98
CA ILE A 14 10.61 0.74 -1.17
C ILE A 14 12.05 1.17 -0.82
N GLU A 15 12.89 0.25 -0.33
CA GLU A 15 14.29 0.51 0.01
C GLU A 15 15.11 0.96 -1.21
N ALA A 16 14.89 0.32 -2.37
CA ALA A 16 15.48 0.71 -3.64
C ALA A 16 14.89 2.00 -4.23
N ARG A 17 13.86 2.57 -3.61
CA ARG A 17 13.08 3.73 -4.10
C ARG A 17 12.51 3.52 -5.51
N ASN A 18 12.22 2.27 -5.88
CA ASN A 18 11.66 1.91 -7.17
C ASN A 18 10.12 2.01 -7.13
N PHE A 19 9.64 3.24 -6.93
CA PHE A 19 8.22 3.53 -6.80
C PHE A 19 7.42 3.26 -8.08
N GLY A 20 8.07 3.29 -9.25
CA GLY A 20 7.47 2.89 -10.51
C GLY A 20 7.08 1.42 -10.51
N ALA A 21 8.03 0.53 -10.19
CA ALA A 21 7.75 -0.89 -10.10
C ALA A 21 6.76 -1.21 -8.96
N LEU A 22 6.85 -0.50 -7.83
CA LEU A 22 5.90 -0.65 -6.73
C LEU A 22 4.47 -0.29 -7.15
N ARG A 23 4.30 0.79 -7.91
CA ARG A 23 3.00 1.19 -8.46
C ARG A 23 2.47 0.12 -9.42
N GLU A 24 3.28 -0.30 -10.39
CA GLU A 24 2.88 -1.32 -11.38
C GLU A 24 2.47 -2.63 -10.71
N LEU A 25 3.19 -3.04 -9.64
CA LEU A 25 2.85 -4.23 -8.87
C LEU A 25 1.40 -4.20 -8.36
N PHE A 26 0.93 -3.05 -7.87
CA PHE A 26 -0.41 -2.91 -7.28
C PHE A 26 -1.52 -2.66 -8.29
N LEU A 27 -1.23 -2.27 -9.53
CA LEU A 27 -2.26 -2.00 -10.55
C LEU A 27 -3.10 -3.24 -10.89
N ASP A 28 -2.50 -4.42 -10.79
CA ASP A 28 -3.15 -5.70 -11.10
C ASP A 28 -3.85 -6.33 -9.89
N TRP A 29 -3.82 -5.67 -8.72
CA TRP A 29 -4.33 -6.23 -7.47
C TRP A 29 -5.75 -5.75 -7.15
N PRO A 30 -6.59 -6.60 -6.55
CA PRO A 30 -7.82 -6.16 -5.93
C PRO A 30 -7.54 -5.12 -4.83
N PRO A 31 -8.34 -4.04 -4.71
CA PRO A 31 -8.14 -3.02 -3.68
C PRO A 31 -8.08 -3.58 -2.24
N ALA A 32 -8.90 -4.60 -1.94
CA ALA A 32 -8.90 -5.27 -0.65
C ALA A 32 -7.56 -5.97 -0.33
N ASP A 33 -6.89 -6.53 -1.34
CA ASP A 33 -5.60 -7.21 -1.17
C ASP A 33 -4.48 -6.19 -0.94
N VAL A 34 -4.54 -5.03 -1.59
CA VAL A 34 -3.63 -3.91 -1.34
C VAL A 34 -3.83 -3.37 0.08
N ALA A 35 -5.08 -3.27 0.55
CA ALA A 35 -5.38 -2.88 1.92
C ALA A 35 -4.81 -3.87 2.96
N GLU A 36 -4.91 -5.19 2.73
CA GLU A 36 -4.27 -6.22 3.58
C GLU A 36 -2.75 -5.98 3.67
N VAL A 37 -2.10 -5.68 2.54
CA VAL A 37 -0.67 -5.37 2.51
C VAL A 37 -0.32 -4.11 3.30
N ILE A 38 -1.10 -3.04 3.15
CA ILE A 38 -0.90 -1.80 3.91
C ILE A 38 -0.98 -2.11 5.41
N LEU A 39 -1.97 -2.88 5.85
CA LEU A 39 -2.10 -3.22 7.28
C LEU A 39 -0.95 -4.10 7.80
N ASP A 40 -0.36 -4.93 6.94
CA ASP A 40 0.72 -5.87 7.27
C ASP A 40 2.14 -5.25 7.30
N VAL A 41 2.33 -4.01 6.79
CA VAL A 41 3.63 -3.31 6.85
C VAL A 41 3.68 -2.25 7.97
N GLU A 42 4.88 -1.71 8.22
CA GLU A 42 5.11 -0.65 9.21
C GLU A 42 4.59 0.72 8.74
N GLU A 43 4.21 1.59 9.67
CA GLU A 43 3.58 2.90 9.42
C GLU A 43 4.28 3.74 8.34
N ASN A 44 5.61 3.78 8.32
CA ASN A 44 6.36 4.50 7.29
C ASN A 44 6.14 3.93 5.89
N ASP A 45 6.16 2.60 5.76
CA ASP A 45 5.96 1.89 4.49
C ASP A 45 4.50 2.03 4.03
N ARG A 46 3.53 2.07 4.95
CA ARG A 46 2.10 2.28 4.63
C ARG A 46 1.88 3.57 3.86
N VAL A 47 2.44 4.67 4.36
CA VAL A 47 2.32 5.99 3.73
C VAL A 47 2.98 6.00 2.36
N ILE A 48 4.12 5.32 2.21
CA ILE A 48 4.81 5.20 0.91
C ILE A 48 3.95 4.43 -0.08
N ILE A 49 3.46 3.24 0.30
CA ILE A 49 2.60 2.41 -0.54
C ILE A 49 1.36 3.21 -0.97
N PHE A 50 0.68 3.85 -0.02
CA PHE A 50 -0.54 4.60 -0.33
C PHE A 50 -0.28 5.78 -1.27
N ARG A 51 0.84 6.51 -1.10
CA ARG A 51 1.21 7.64 -1.96
C ARG A 51 1.55 7.25 -3.40
N VAL A 52 1.98 6.01 -3.67
CA VAL A 52 2.32 5.59 -5.04
C VAL A 52 1.11 5.14 -5.85
N LEU A 53 -0.01 4.84 -5.19
CA LEU A 53 -1.23 4.39 -5.86
C LEU A 53 -1.81 5.49 -6.77
N PRO A 54 -2.42 5.14 -7.92
CA PRO A 54 -3.31 6.04 -8.64
C PRO A 54 -4.45 6.53 -7.75
N SER A 55 -4.96 7.74 -7.98
CA SER A 55 -6.00 8.34 -7.15
C SER A 55 -7.27 7.47 -7.05
N ASP A 56 -7.69 6.86 -8.15
CA ASP A 56 -8.88 5.99 -8.18
C ASP A 56 -8.66 4.72 -7.32
N LEU A 57 -7.52 4.05 -7.52
CA LEU A 57 -7.16 2.87 -6.71
C LEU A 57 -6.97 3.23 -5.24
N ALA A 58 -6.36 4.38 -4.94
CA ALA A 58 -6.18 4.85 -3.57
C ALA A 58 -7.53 5.06 -2.86
N ALA A 59 -8.51 5.64 -3.56
CA ALA A 59 -9.87 5.80 -3.02
C ALA A 59 -10.51 4.44 -2.72
N ASP A 60 -10.45 3.50 -3.67
CA ASP A 60 -11.01 2.16 -3.49
C ASP A 60 -10.33 1.41 -2.33
N VAL A 61 -8.99 1.47 -2.23
CA VAL A 61 -8.22 0.85 -1.15
C VAL A 61 -8.57 1.46 0.21
N PHE A 62 -8.76 2.78 0.26
CA PHE A 62 -9.05 3.50 1.50
C PHE A 62 -10.39 3.04 2.12
N GLU A 63 -11.37 2.65 1.30
CA GLU A 63 -12.65 2.10 1.78
C GLU A 63 -12.52 0.78 2.55
N TYR A 64 -11.46 0.00 2.31
CA TYR A 64 -11.19 -1.27 3.00
C TYR A 64 -10.40 -1.10 4.30
N LEU A 65 -9.86 0.08 4.57
CA LEU A 65 -9.09 0.36 5.77
C LEU A 65 -9.99 0.71 6.95
N ASP A 66 -9.61 0.30 8.15
CA ASP A 66 -10.29 0.74 9.36
C ASP A 66 -10.00 2.23 9.65
N VAL A 67 -10.80 2.81 10.55
CA VAL A 67 -10.71 4.25 10.87
C VAL A 67 -9.33 4.64 11.38
N ASP A 68 -8.67 3.78 12.15
CA ASP A 68 -7.36 4.09 12.72
C ASP A 68 -6.29 4.16 11.63
N ALA A 69 -6.24 3.17 10.72
CA ALA A 69 -5.35 3.18 9.56
C ALA A 69 -5.64 4.34 8.60
N GLN A 70 -6.93 4.66 8.38
CA GLN A 70 -7.32 5.83 7.59
C GLN A 70 -6.77 7.13 8.20
N GLN A 71 -6.90 7.33 9.50
CA GLN A 71 -6.39 8.51 10.19
C GLN A 71 -4.86 8.58 10.17
N GLU A 72 -4.18 7.44 10.33
CA GLU A 72 -2.72 7.32 10.23
C GLU A 72 -2.23 7.80 8.86
N LEU A 73 -2.82 7.28 7.77
CA LEU A 73 -2.48 7.68 6.41
C LEU A 73 -2.72 9.16 6.16
N LEU A 74 -3.87 9.69 6.59
CA LEU A 74 -4.21 11.11 6.41
C LEU A 74 -3.28 12.05 7.17
N ARG A 75 -2.73 11.63 8.31
CA ARG A 75 -1.72 12.42 9.06
C ARG A 75 -0.33 12.36 8.44
N GLY A 76 0.00 11.26 7.77
CA GLY A 76 1.28 11.07 7.09
C GLY A 76 1.37 11.72 5.69
N MET A 77 0.23 12.13 5.13
CA MET A 77 0.13 12.85 3.85
C MET A 77 0.70 14.27 3.93
#